data_AF-A0A927DCM7-F1
#
_entry.id   AF-A0A927DCM7-F1
#
_cell.length_a   1.000
_cell.length_b   1.000
_cell.length_c   1.000
_cell.angle_alpha   90.00
_cell.angle_beta   90.00
_cell.angle_gamma   90.00
#
_symmetry.space_group_name_H-M   'P 1'
#
loop_
_entity.id
_entity.type
_entity.pdbx_description
1 polymer ?
#
loop_
_entity_poly.entity_id
_entity_poly.type
_entity_poly.pdbx_seq_one_letter_code
_entity_poly.pdbx_strand_id
1 'polypeptide(L)'
;MQKLNELVPVNPGNIGGVTVSLVSAKKLHEFLGVGRDFTTWIKGRISQYGFTAGVDFTVVENLSAPVSGSAKYRQQIAHDYLITIDMGKELAMVERNEKGREVRRYFINCERRGKSRR
;
A
#
# COMPACT_ATOMS: atom_id res chain seq x y z
N MET A 1 -19.71 1.26 10.09
CA MET A 1 -18.49 1.48 10.88
C MET A 1 -17.34 0.58 10.44
N GLN A 2 -17.04 0.37 9.15
CA GLN A 2 -15.90 -0.49 8.79
C GLN A 2 -14.61 0.19 9.27
N LYS A 3 -13.84 -0.51 10.08
CA LYS A 3 -12.57 -0.03 10.63
C LYS A 3 -11.56 0.02 9.49
N LEU A 4 -11.24 1.22 8.99
CA LEU A 4 -10.27 1.40 7.90
C LEU A 4 -8.91 0.74 8.20
N ASN A 5 -8.58 0.66 9.49
CA ASN A 5 -7.43 -0.03 10.05
C ASN A 5 -7.42 -1.56 9.83
N GLU A 6 -8.56 -2.21 9.59
CA GLU A 6 -8.63 -3.63 9.23
C GLU A 6 -8.43 -3.83 7.72
N LEU A 7 -8.90 -2.87 6.91
CA LEU A 7 -8.82 -2.92 5.46
C LEU A 7 -7.46 -2.45 4.93
N VAL A 8 -6.90 -1.39 5.52
CA VAL A 8 -5.62 -0.80 5.14
C VAL A 8 -4.77 -0.69 6.42
N PRO A 9 -4.12 -1.79 6.86
CA PRO A 9 -3.30 -1.78 8.06
C PRO A 9 -2.04 -0.94 7.84
N VAL A 10 -1.75 -0.10 8.82
CA VAL A 10 -0.53 0.71 8.90
C VAL A 10 0.40 0.05 9.89
N ASN A 11 1.54 -0.44 9.41
CA ASN A 11 2.53 -1.12 10.24
C ASN A 11 3.83 -0.31 10.26
N PRO A 12 4.51 -0.17 11.41
CA PRO A 12 5.85 0.40 11.43
C PRO A 12 6.80 -0.53 10.67
N GLY A 13 7.69 0.05 9.89
CA GLY A 13 8.75 -0.66 9.19
C GLY A 13 9.96 0.25 8.99
N ASN A 14 10.93 -0.24 8.24
CA ASN A 14 12.15 0.51 7.93
C ASN A 14 12.31 0.61 6.42
N ILE A 15 12.51 1.82 5.92
CA ILE A 15 12.93 2.08 4.55
C ILE A 15 14.18 2.96 4.63
N GLY A 16 15.27 2.53 4.00
CA GLY A 16 16.49 3.33 3.90
C GLY A 16 17.15 3.67 5.24
N GLY A 17 16.93 2.86 6.29
CA GLY A 17 17.45 3.12 7.64
C GLY A 17 16.53 3.99 8.51
N VAL A 18 15.43 4.50 7.97
CA VAL A 18 14.47 5.34 8.70
C VAL A 18 13.24 4.54 9.09
N THR A 19 12.83 4.63 10.35
CA THR A 19 11.57 4.06 10.82
C THR A 19 10.40 4.85 10.25
N VAL A 20 9.67 4.23 9.34
CA VAL A 20 8.51 4.81 8.64
C VAL A 20 7.28 3.95 8.85
N SER A 21 6.11 4.54 8.69
CA SER A 21 4.87 3.77 8.68
C SER A 21 4.59 3.27 7.26
N LEU A 22 4.49 1.96 7.13
CA LEU A 22 4.28 1.24 5.88
C LEU A 22 2.85 0.76 5.74
N VAL A 23 2.40 0.73 4.48
CA VAL A 23 1.09 0.28 4.07
C VAL A 23 1.24 -0.63 2.86
N SER A 24 0.44 -1.69 2.77
CA SER A 24 0.38 -2.53 1.57
C SER A 24 -0.37 -1.80 0.45
N ALA A 25 0.29 -1.62 -0.69
CA ALA A 25 -0.32 -1.01 -1.86
C ALA A 25 -1.46 -1.87 -2.42
N LYS A 26 -1.40 -3.21 -2.29
CA LYS A 26 -2.51 -4.09 -2.70
C LYS A 26 -3.78 -3.80 -1.91
N LYS A 27 -3.66 -3.75 -0.58
CA LYS A 27 -4.77 -3.42 0.32
C LYS A 27 -5.35 -2.04 0.01
N LEU A 28 -4.48 -1.06 -0.24
CA LEU A 28 -4.89 0.28 -0.64
C LEU A 28 -5.63 0.27 -1.98
N HIS A 29 -5.12 -0.45 -2.98
CA HIS A 29 -5.73 -0.59 -4.30
C HIS A 29 -7.13 -1.22 -4.23
N GLU A 30 -7.26 -2.33 -3.50
CA GLU A 30 -8.54 -3.00 -3.25
C GLU A 30 -9.53 -2.06 -2.56
N PHE A 31 -9.08 -1.33 -1.55
CA PHE A 31 -9.92 -0.38 -0.85
C PHE A 31 -10.41 0.72 -1.80
N LEU A 32 -9.50 1.35 -2.55
CA LEU A 32 -9.82 2.42 -3.51
C LEU A 32 -10.75 1.93 -4.63
N GLY A 33 -10.82 0.62 -4.89
CA GLY A 33 -11.68 0.03 -5.91
C GLY A 33 -11.27 0.42 -7.31
N VAL A 34 -9.96 0.51 -7.54
CA VAL A 34 -9.41 0.85 -8.85
C VAL A 34 -9.60 -0.33 -9.80
N GLY A 35 -10.20 -0.08 -10.97
CA GLY A 35 -10.51 -1.13 -11.95
C GLY A 35 -9.33 -1.60 -12.79
N ARG A 36 -8.14 -1.00 -12.64
CA ARG A 36 -6.92 -1.41 -13.34
C ARG A 36 -6.24 -2.55 -12.57
N ASP A 37 -5.45 -3.36 -13.26
CA ASP A 37 -4.65 -4.38 -12.59
C ASP A 37 -3.62 -3.73 -11.64
N PHE A 38 -3.47 -4.30 -10.44
CA PHE A 38 -2.61 -3.79 -9.38
C PHE A 38 -1.19 -3.44 -9.88
N THR A 39 -0.54 -4.38 -10.59
CA THR A 39 0.83 -4.21 -11.08
C THR A 39 0.95 -3.04 -12.07
N THR A 40 -0.01 -2.92 -12.98
CA THR A 40 -0.05 -1.85 -13.98
C THR A 40 -0.33 -0.51 -13.32
N TRP A 41 -1.26 -0.49 -12.36
CA TRP A 41 -1.59 0.69 -11.59
C TRP A 41 -0.39 1.20 -10.79
N ILE A 42 0.22 0.35 -9.94
CA ILE A 42 1.29 0.80 -9.05
C ILE A 42 2.53 1.25 -9.81
N LYS A 43 2.94 0.52 -10.86
CA LYS A 43 4.06 0.92 -11.72
C LYS A 43 3.78 2.22 -12.46
N GLY A 44 2.56 2.40 -12.95
CA GLY A 44 2.14 3.65 -13.60
C GLY A 44 2.20 4.84 -12.64
N ARG A 45 1.75 4.66 -11.39
CA ARG A 45 1.81 5.72 -10.37
C ARG A 45 3.25 6.02 -9.94
N ILE A 46 4.08 5.00 -9.74
CA ILE A 46 5.51 5.18 -9.47
C ILE A 46 6.18 6.00 -10.56
N SER A 47 5.99 5.64 -11.82
CA SER A 47 6.59 6.36 -12.95
C SER A 47 6.03 7.77 -13.13
N GLN A 48 4.74 7.98 -12.86
CA GLN A 48 4.07 9.27 -13.07
C GLN A 48 4.48 10.32 -12.02
N TYR A 49 4.64 9.90 -10.77
CA TYR A 49 4.93 10.78 -9.64
C TYR A 49 6.40 10.76 -9.21
N GLY A 50 7.22 9.90 -9.83
CA GLY A 50 8.66 9.84 -9.56
C GLY A 50 9.01 9.20 -8.23
N PHE A 51 8.17 8.29 -7.71
CA PHE A 51 8.45 7.60 -6.45
C PHE A 51 9.71 6.74 -6.55
N THR A 52 10.52 6.75 -5.50
CA THR A 52 11.82 6.08 -5.46
C THR A 52 11.80 4.85 -4.57
N ALA A 53 12.30 3.72 -5.11
CA ALA A 53 12.46 2.49 -4.34
C ALA A 53 13.52 2.69 -3.24
N GLY A 54 13.23 2.23 -2.02
CA GLY A 54 14.11 2.45 -0.87
C GLY A 54 13.97 3.82 -0.21
N VAL A 55 13.02 4.65 -0.67
CA VAL A 55 12.63 5.92 -0.02
C VAL A 55 11.12 5.96 0.17
N ASP A 56 10.35 5.85 -0.92
CA ASP A 56 8.88 5.96 -0.89
C ASP A 56 8.19 4.60 -0.80
N PHE A 57 8.84 3.56 -1.31
CA PHE A 57 8.33 2.20 -1.26
C PHE A 57 9.43 1.15 -1.24
N THR A 58 9.08 -0.06 -0.82
CA THR A 58 9.89 -1.26 -0.95
C THR A 58 9.05 -2.40 -1.55
N VAL A 59 9.68 -3.25 -2.34
CA VAL A 59 9.01 -4.40 -2.97
C VAL A 59 9.21 -5.61 -2.08
N VAL A 60 8.12 -6.26 -1.70
CA VAL A 60 8.14 -7.47 -0.89
C VAL A 60 7.59 -8.62 -1.73
N GLU A 61 8.37 -9.68 -1.80
CA GLU A 61 7.94 -10.93 -2.42
C GLU A 61 7.14 -11.73 -1.40
N ASN A 62 5.83 -11.84 -1.63
CA ASN A 62 5.01 -12.76 -0.86
C ASN A 62 4.89 -14.07 -1.63
N LEU A 63 5.30 -15.17 -1.00
CA LEU A 63 5.05 -16.52 -1.50
C LEU A 63 3.57 -16.83 -1.25
N SER A 64 2.76 -16.84 -2.31
CA SER A 64 1.40 -17.39 -2.20
C SER A 64 1.47 -18.92 -2.09
N ALA A 65 0.73 -19.48 -1.13
CA ALA A 65 0.62 -20.93 -0.97
C ALA A 65 0.09 -21.57 -2.28
N PRO A 66 0.63 -22.73 -2.69
CA PRO A 66 0.20 -23.37 -3.92
C PRO A 66 -1.28 -23.78 -3.82
N VAL A 67 -2.07 -23.41 -4.83
CA VAL A 67 -3.45 -23.90 -4.98
C VAL A 67 -3.37 -25.35 -5.47
N SER A 68 -3.73 -26.29 -4.60
CA SER A 68 -3.79 -27.72 -4.92
C SER A 68 -4.80 -27.97 -6.06
N GLY A 69 -4.34 -28.54 -7.19
CA GLY A 69 -5.23 -29.05 -8.24
C GLY A 69 -5.00 -28.57 -9.68
N SER A 70 -4.08 -27.64 -9.94
CA SER A 70 -3.72 -27.23 -11.31
C SER A 70 -2.35 -27.79 -11.72
N ALA A 71 -2.24 -28.34 -12.93
CA ALA A 71 -1.00 -28.85 -13.52
C ALA A 71 0.14 -27.81 -13.64
N LYS A 72 -0.12 -26.54 -13.33
CA LYS A 72 0.89 -25.50 -13.12
C LYS A 72 1.24 -25.40 -11.62
N TYR A 73 1.92 -26.42 -11.12
CA TYR A 73 2.55 -26.43 -9.79
C TYR A 73 3.75 -25.46 -9.78
N ARG A 74 3.50 -24.15 -9.84
CA ARG A 74 4.52 -23.12 -9.61
C ARG A 74 4.01 -22.22 -8.51
N GLN A 75 4.80 -22.06 -7.46
CA GLN A 75 4.61 -21.00 -6.47
C GLN A 75 4.48 -19.68 -7.24
N GLN A 76 3.32 -19.03 -7.15
CA GLN A 76 3.16 -17.70 -7.70
C GLN A 76 3.85 -16.74 -6.73
N ILE A 77 4.99 -16.22 -7.15
CA ILE A 77 5.65 -15.11 -6.48
C ILE A 77 4.76 -13.90 -6.69
N ALA A 78 4.06 -13.48 -5.64
CA ALA A 78 3.16 -12.35 -5.67
C ALA A 78 3.90 -11.14 -5.09
N HIS A 79 4.39 -10.24 -5.95
CA HIS A 79 4.99 -8.99 -5.49
C HIS A 79 3.92 -8.11 -4.85
N ASP A 80 4.18 -7.63 -3.63
CA ASP A 80 3.46 -6.53 -3.01
C ASP A 80 4.42 -5.34 -2.86
N TYR A 81 3.86 -4.14 -2.83
CA TYR A 81 4.61 -2.90 -2.65
C TYR A 81 4.23 -2.35 -1.30
N LEU A 82 5.19 -2.35 -0.36
CA LEU A 82 5.02 -1.63 0.90
C LEU A 82 5.39 -0.18 0.65
N ILE A 83 4.40 0.69 0.72
CA ILE A 83 4.53 2.12 0.46
C ILE A 83 4.51 2.89 1.78
N THR A 84 5.15 4.05 1.82
CA THR A 84 5.03 4.96 2.97
C THR A 84 3.62 5.54 3.06
N ILE A 85 3.26 6.02 4.25
CA ILE A 85 2.02 6.80 4.42
C ILE A 85 2.00 8.02 3.48
N ASP A 86 3.13 8.69 3.26
CA ASP A 86 3.21 9.85 2.37
C ASP A 86 2.83 9.48 0.93
N MET A 87 3.45 8.44 0.38
CA MET A 87 3.08 7.89 -0.92
C MET A 87 1.60 7.46 -0.96
N GLY A 88 1.11 6.78 0.09
CA GLY A 88 -0.29 6.37 0.19
C GLY A 88 -1.28 7.54 0.18
N LYS A 89 -0.95 8.66 0.84
CA LYS A 89 -1.77 9.89 0.84
C LYS A 89 -1.83 10.48 -0.56
N GLU A 90 -0.73 10.49 -1.30
CA GLU A 90 -0.69 10.97 -2.68
C GLU A 90 -1.54 10.08 -3.58
N LEU A 91 -1.34 8.75 -3.55
CA LEU A 91 -2.14 7.80 -4.33
C LEU A 91 -3.64 7.96 -4.07
N ALA A 92 -4.05 8.13 -2.80
CA ALA A 92 -5.44 8.35 -2.44
C ALA A 92 -6.02 9.66 -2.99
N MET A 93 -5.22 10.72 -3.10
CA MET A 93 -5.66 11.98 -3.73
C MET A 93 -5.82 11.84 -5.25
N VAL A 94 -4.94 11.08 -5.88
CA VAL A 94 -4.89 10.94 -7.34
C VAL A 94 -6.13 10.22 -7.88
N GLU A 95 -6.68 9.26 -7.13
CA GLU A 95 -7.89 8.55 -7.54
C GLU A 95 -9.16 9.43 -7.48
N ARG A 96 -9.12 10.59 -6.83
CA ARG A 96 -10.21 11.60 -6.77
C ARG A 96 -11.60 11.03 -6.40
N ASN A 97 -11.63 9.97 -5.60
CA ASN A 97 -12.86 9.30 -5.16
C ASN A 97 -13.12 9.53 -3.66
N GLU A 98 -14.34 9.23 -3.21
CA GLU A 98 -14.73 9.38 -1.80
C GLU A 98 -13.87 8.50 -0.88
N LYS A 99 -13.60 7.26 -1.32
CA LYS A 99 -12.70 6.33 -0.63
C LYS A 99 -11.30 6.89 -0.43
N GLY A 100 -10.76 7.59 -1.41
CA GLY A 100 -9.47 8.28 -1.33
C GLY A 100 -9.47 9.39 -0.29
N ARG A 101 -10.58 10.12 -0.15
CA ARG A 101 -10.74 11.11 0.93
C ARG A 101 -10.76 10.43 2.31
N GLU A 102 -11.43 9.28 2.45
CA GLU A 102 -11.45 8.51 3.69
C GLU A 102 -10.06 8.01 4.08
N VAL A 103 -9.34 7.39 3.13
CA VAL A 103 -7.96 6.91 3.33
C VAL A 103 -7.05 8.06 3.73
N ARG A 104 -7.12 9.20 3.05
CA ARG A 104 -6.31 10.37 3.37
C ARG A 104 -6.55 10.84 4.81
N ARG A 105 -7.82 10.94 5.23
CA ARG A 105 -8.18 11.33 6.60
C ARG A 105 -7.66 10.31 7.62
N TYR A 106 -7.79 9.02 7.31
CA TYR A 106 -7.29 7.95 8.15
C TYR A 106 -5.76 8.01 8.33
N PHE A 107 -5.01 8.17 7.24
CA PHE A 107 -3.56 8.32 7.29
C PHE A 107 -3.11 9.54 8.10
N ILE A 108 -3.75 10.70 7.92
CA ILE A 108 -3.48 11.89 8.74
C ILE A 108 -3.74 11.61 10.22
N ASN A 109 -4.82 10.90 10.55
CA ASN A 109 -5.14 10.55 11.93
C ASN A 109 -4.11 9.57 12.52
N CYS A 110 -3.60 8.61 11.73
CA CYS A 110 -2.53 7.70 12.14
C CYS A 110 -1.24 8.47 12.47
N GLU A 111 -0.85 9.44 11.63
CA GLU A 111 0.32 10.29 11.88
C GLU A 111 0.17 11.15 13.13
N ARG A 112 -1.01 11.74 13.34
CA ARG A 112 -1.30 12.54 14.53
C ARG A 112 -1.21 11.72 15.81
N ARG A 113 -1.75 10.50 15.81
CA ARG A 113 -1.67 9.58 16.96
C ARG A 113 -0.23 9.15 17.26
N GLY A 114 0.58 8.93 16.22
CA GLY A 114 2.01 8.65 16.38
C GLY A 114 2.80 9.82 16.97
N LYS A 115 2.42 11.07 16.63
CA LYS A 115 3.08 12.29 17.12
C LYS A 115 2.68 12.67 18.55
N SER A 116 1.45 12.37 18.97
CA SER A 116 0.92 12.74 20.30
C SER A 116 1.52 11.95 21.47
N ARG A 117 2.33 10.92 21.21
CA ARG A 117 2.93 10.05 22.25
C ARG A 117 4.39 10.40 22.56
N ARG A 118 4.83 11.60 22.15
CA ARG A 118 6.12 12.20 22.51
C ARG A 118 5.91 13.33 23.49
#